data_AF-A0A3N4MF07-F1
#
_entry.id   AF-A0A3N4MF07-F1
#
_cell.length_a   1.000
_cell.length_b   1.000
_cell.length_c   1.000
_cell.angle_alpha   90.00
_cell.angle_beta   90.00
_cell.angle_gamma   90.00
#
_symmetry.space_group_name_H-M   'P 1'
#
loop_
_entity.id
_entity.type
_entity.pdbx_description
1 polymer ?
#
loop_
_entity_poly.entity_id
_entity_poly.type
_entity_poly.pdbx_seq_one_letter_code
_entity_poly.pdbx_strand_id
1 'polypeptide(L)'
;MSRLLNIMDWFGPLPVFEKTFWCITIFFSLLFLLQNILSMAGGDHDHATGDVDDMLDADDGIGFQFFTIRNMFGFFTIFGWTGLACIHSGLSGTLTVIISCAAGLAMMLLMASIFYYTGKLAYNGTLRMENALRATATVYLSVPPSRSGMGKINLQVQGAFRELDAMTDDVEPIPTGALVTVTKVVNNQILIVTKQN
;
A
#
# COMPACT_ATOMS: atom_id res chain seq x y z
N MET A 1 -27.32 14.68 41.32
CA MET A 1 -27.42 15.87 40.45
C MET A 1 -26.12 15.96 39.67
N SER A 2 -26.14 15.51 38.42
CA SER A 2 -24.97 15.38 37.55
C SER A 2 -24.34 16.75 37.30
N ARG A 3 -23.13 16.99 37.83
CA ARG A 3 -22.28 18.10 37.42
C ARG A 3 -22.04 17.96 35.91
N LEU A 4 -22.70 18.79 35.12
CA LEU A 4 -22.31 19.01 33.73
C LEU A 4 -20.90 19.60 33.77
N LEU A 5 -19.90 18.82 33.34
CA LEU A 5 -18.52 19.27 33.17
C LEU A 5 -18.51 20.41 32.16
N ASN A 6 -18.41 21.64 32.64
CA ASN A 6 -18.21 22.79 31.78
C ASN A 6 -16.76 22.75 31.28
N ILE A 7 -16.54 22.87 29.97
CA ILE A 7 -15.19 22.82 29.39
C ILE A 7 -14.25 23.86 30.03
N MET A 8 -14.82 25.00 30.45
CA MET A 8 -14.12 26.07 31.16
C MET A 8 -13.56 25.62 32.52
N ASP A 9 -14.28 24.76 33.24
CA ASP A 9 -13.89 24.32 34.58
C ASP A 9 -12.72 23.32 34.55
N TRP A 10 -12.63 22.54 33.46
CA TRP A 10 -11.55 21.58 33.26
C TRP A 10 -10.35 22.19 32.51
N PHE A 11 -10.59 22.95 31.44
CA PHE A 11 -9.53 23.52 30.61
C PHE A 11 -8.95 24.82 31.17
N GLY A 12 -9.76 25.64 31.84
CA GLY A 12 -9.38 26.92 32.44
C GLY A 12 -8.17 26.83 33.39
N PRO A 13 -8.15 25.91 34.37
CA PRO A 13 -7.07 25.84 35.36
C PRO A 13 -5.76 25.25 34.82
N LEU A 14 -5.73 24.68 33.61
CA LEU A 14 -4.53 24.02 33.10
C LEU A 14 -3.38 25.02 32.83
N PRO A 15 -2.12 24.62 33.07
CA PRO A 15 -0.95 25.39 32.68
C PRO A 15 -0.93 25.67 31.17
N VAL A 16 -0.35 26.80 30.75
CA VAL A 16 -0.24 27.19 29.33
C VAL A 16 0.43 26.09 28.50
N PHE A 17 1.46 25.46 29.05
CA PHE A 17 2.18 24.35 28.41
C PHE A 17 1.25 23.17 28.09
N GLU A 18 0.43 22.74 29.05
CA GLU A 18 -0.51 21.65 28.85
C GLU A 18 -1.64 22.02 27.87
N LYS A 19 -2.12 23.27 27.93
CA LYS A 19 -3.11 23.80 26.98
C LYS A 19 -2.65 23.71 25.53
N THR A 20 -1.40 24.08 25.26
CA THR A 20 -0.83 24.00 23.90
C THR A 20 -0.86 22.55 23.39
N PHE A 21 -0.46 21.60 24.23
CA PHE A 21 -0.50 20.18 23.88
C PHE A 21 -1.91 19.67 23.64
N TRP A 22 -2.90 20.06 24.46
CA TRP A 22 -4.30 19.73 24.23
C TRP A 22 -4.84 20.28 22.91
N CYS A 23 -4.54 21.55 22.57
CA CYS A 23 -4.97 22.16 21.31
C CYS A 23 -4.41 21.40 20.10
N ILE A 24 -3.11 21.09 20.10
CA ILE A 24 -2.46 20.32 19.03
C ILE A 24 -3.08 18.93 18.94
N THR A 25 -3.22 18.24 20.08
CA THR A 25 -3.71 16.87 20.13
C THR A 25 -5.13 16.77 19.58
N ILE A 26 -6.03 17.65 20.00
CA ILE A 26 -7.42 17.64 19.54
C ILE A 26 -7.49 17.97 18.04
N PHE A 27 -6.78 19.01 17.60
CA PHE A 27 -6.81 19.45 16.20
C PHE A 27 -6.30 18.36 15.25
N PHE A 28 -5.12 17.79 15.51
CA PHE A 28 -4.55 16.75 14.65
C PHE A 28 -5.24 15.41 14.80
N SER A 29 -5.76 15.05 15.97
CA SER A 29 -6.59 13.83 16.11
C SER A 29 -7.88 13.93 15.29
N LEU A 30 -8.50 15.12 15.24
CA LEU A 30 -9.69 15.34 14.41
C LEU A 30 -9.37 15.20 12.93
N LEU A 31 -8.29 15.84 12.45
CA LEU A 31 -7.84 15.71 11.06
C LEU A 31 -7.48 14.26 10.70
N PHE A 32 -6.79 13.57 11.60
CA PHE A 32 -6.41 12.17 11.42
C PHE A 32 -7.64 11.25 11.35
N LEU A 33 -8.63 11.42 12.23
CA LEU A 33 -9.87 10.66 12.20
C LEU A 33 -10.69 10.95 10.96
N LEU A 34 -10.85 12.22 10.59
CA LEU A 34 -11.57 12.62 9.38
C LEU A 34 -10.94 11.97 8.14
N GLN A 35 -9.62 12.05 8.01
CA GLN A 35 -8.90 11.41 6.91
C GLN A 35 -9.07 9.89 6.91
N ASN A 36 -9.02 9.25 8.08
CA ASN A 36 -9.19 7.80 8.19
C ASN A 36 -10.59 7.35 7.74
N ILE A 37 -11.64 8.07 8.17
CA ILE A 37 -13.03 7.81 7.77
C ILE A 37 -13.22 8.01 6.26
N LEU A 38 -12.73 9.13 5.71
CA LEU A 38 -12.81 9.41 4.28
C LEU A 38 -12.11 8.33 3.45
N SER A 39 -10.94 7.87 3.92
CA SER A 39 -10.17 6.80 3.30
C SER A 39 -10.90 5.45 3.30
N MET A 40 -11.72 5.16 4.31
CA MET A 40 -12.53 3.93 4.39
C MET A 40 -13.85 4.02 3.62
N ALA A 41 -14.43 5.21 3.50
CA ALA A 41 -15.71 5.45 2.84
C ALA A 41 -15.63 5.44 1.30
N GLY A 42 -14.46 5.12 0.72
CA GLY A 42 -14.27 5.11 -0.73
C GLY A 42 -14.34 6.50 -1.36
N GLY A 43 -14.09 7.56 -0.58
CA GLY A 43 -13.96 8.91 -1.11
C GLY A 43 -12.75 8.99 -2.00
N ASP A 44 -12.98 8.97 -3.31
CA ASP A 44 -12.06 9.39 -4.35
C ASP A 44 -11.62 10.83 -4.04
N HIS A 45 -10.53 10.95 -3.29
CA HIS A 45 -9.90 12.19 -2.87
C HIS A 45 -8.44 12.16 -3.27
N ASP A 46 -8.17 11.62 -4.47
CA ASP A 46 -6.86 11.69 -5.15
C ASP A 46 -6.38 13.14 -5.35
N HIS A 47 -7.24 14.16 -5.16
CA HIS A 47 -6.85 15.56 -5.38
C HIS A 47 -6.78 16.46 -4.15
N ALA A 48 -7.44 16.16 -3.03
CA ALA A 48 -7.56 17.15 -1.94
C ALA A 48 -6.58 16.96 -0.78
N THR A 49 -5.85 15.84 -0.74
CA THR A 49 -4.88 15.57 0.33
C THR A 49 -3.62 14.87 -0.18
N GLY A 50 -2.90 15.53 -1.11
CA GLY A 50 -1.53 15.18 -1.49
C GLY A 50 -1.33 13.69 -1.73
N ASP A 51 -1.90 13.23 -2.84
CA ASP A 51 -2.00 11.83 -3.13
C ASP A 51 -0.65 11.19 -3.53
N VAL A 52 -0.61 9.88 -3.31
CA VAL A 52 0.49 8.96 -3.50
C VAL A 52 0.50 8.42 -4.93
N ASP A 53 -0.59 8.60 -5.70
CA ASP A 53 -0.72 8.14 -7.09
C ASP A 53 -0.09 9.14 -8.08
N ASP A 54 -0.15 10.46 -7.80
CA ASP A 54 0.48 11.51 -8.62
C ASP A 54 2.02 11.55 -8.52
N MET A 55 2.61 10.60 -7.78
CA MET A 55 4.05 10.41 -7.65
C MET A 55 4.56 9.03 -8.09
N LEU A 56 3.66 8.13 -8.47
CA LEU A 56 4.06 6.83 -9.04
C LEU A 56 4.50 6.95 -10.52
N ASP A 57 4.28 8.10 -11.16
CA ASP A 57 4.80 8.43 -12.49
C ASP A 57 6.15 9.18 -12.45
N ALA A 58 6.68 9.46 -11.25
CA ALA A 58 8.05 9.91 -11.08
C ALA A 58 8.94 8.68 -10.85
N ASP A 59 9.80 8.40 -11.82
CA ASP A 59 10.84 7.35 -11.88
C ASP A 59 11.88 7.38 -10.71
N ASP A 60 11.56 8.02 -9.59
CA ASP A 60 12.43 8.17 -8.42
C ASP A 60 11.75 7.65 -7.15
N GLY A 61 12.14 6.45 -6.77
CA GLY A 61 11.45 5.62 -5.78
C GLY A 61 11.45 6.19 -4.36
N ILE A 62 10.39 5.82 -3.62
CA ILE A 62 10.33 5.67 -2.15
C ILE A 62 10.51 6.96 -1.31
N GLY A 63 11.12 8.03 -1.84
CA GLY A 63 11.61 9.18 -1.06
C GLY A 63 10.53 10.13 -0.54
N PHE A 64 9.46 10.36 -1.30
CA PHE A 64 8.45 11.37 -0.94
C PHE A 64 7.18 10.79 -0.29
N GLN A 65 6.97 9.47 -0.36
CA GLN A 65 5.80 8.81 0.23
C GLN A 65 5.77 8.94 1.77
N PHE A 66 6.93 9.12 2.41
CA PHE A 66 7.04 9.25 3.87
C PHE A 66 6.76 10.66 4.39
N PHE A 67 6.86 11.68 3.54
CA PHE A 67 6.65 13.08 3.89
C PHE A 67 5.31 13.62 3.36
N THR A 68 4.29 12.76 3.34
CA THR A 68 2.92 13.16 2.96
C THR A 68 2.21 13.87 4.12
N ILE A 69 1.25 14.73 3.80
CA ILE A 69 0.39 15.43 4.78
C ILE A 69 -0.28 14.42 5.74
N ARG A 70 -0.57 13.21 5.25
CA ARG A 70 -1.10 12.08 6.03
C ARG A 70 -0.18 11.66 7.18
N ASN A 71 1.12 11.51 6.92
CA ASN A 71 2.08 11.15 7.95
C ASN A 71 2.30 12.29 8.96
N MET A 72 2.18 13.54 8.52
CA MET A 72 2.26 14.70 9.41
C MET A 72 1.11 14.71 10.44
N PHE A 73 -0.11 14.37 10.03
CA PHE A 73 -1.24 14.28 10.96
C PHE A 73 -1.01 13.17 12.00
N GLY A 74 -0.60 11.97 11.56
CA GLY A 74 -0.26 10.87 12.47
C GLY A 74 0.88 11.20 13.43
N PHE A 75 1.92 11.88 12.94
CA PHE A 75 3.03 12.38 13.76
C PHE A 75 2.52 13.29 14.88
N PHE A 76 1.76 14.33 14.55
CA PHE A 76 1.28 15.30 15.55
C PHE A 76 0.25 14.70 16.52
N THR A 77 -0.53 13.72 16.09
CA THR A 77 -1.41 12.94 16.97
C THR A 77 -0.61 12.19 18.03
N ILE A 78 0.39 11.39 17.64
CA ILE A 78 1.22 10.63 18.60
C ILE A 78 2.09 11.56 19.45
N PHE A 79 2.66 12.60 18.85
CA PHE A 79 3.40 13.66 19.56
C PHE A 79 2.53 14.28 20.66
N GLY A 80 1.29 14.63 20.33
CA GLY A 80 0.32 15.22 21.24
C GLY A 80 0.00 14.30 22.41
N TRP A 81 -0.54 13.11 22.13
CA TRP A 81 -0.92 12.14 23.17
C TRP A 81 0.25 11.70 24.05
N THR A 82 1.43 11.49 23.46
CA THR A 82 2.65 11.15 24.23
C THR A 82 3.07 12.32 25.11
N GLY A 83 2.92 13.56 24.63
CA GLY A 83 3.26 14.76 25.39
C GLY A 83 2.36 14.97 26.59
N LEU A 84 1.04 14.79 26.42
CA LEU A 84 0.11 14.81 27.55
C LEU A 84 0.44 13.73 28.58
N ALA A 85 0.74 12.51 28.12
CA ALA A 85 1.13 11.43 29.01
C ALA A 85 2.39 11.77 29.83
N CYS A 86 3.38 12.40 29.20
CA CYS A 86 4.59 12.87 29.89
C CYS A 86 4.31 14.00 30.89
N ILE A 87 3.43 14.95 30.53
CA ILE A 87 3.00 16.04 31.43
C ILE A 87 2.30 15.47 32.67
N HIS A 88 1.36 14.54 32.50
CA HIS A 88 0.65 13.90 33.62
C HIS A 88 1.54 12.97 34.44
N SER A 89 2.62 12.47 33.86
CA SER A 89 3.66 11.70 34.56
C SER A 89 4.66 12.59 35.32
N GLY A 90 4.48 13.92 35.29
CA GLY A 90 5.32 14.87 36.04
C GLY A 90 6.70 15.11 35.44
N LEU A 91 6.93 14.79 34.16
CA LEU A 91 8.20 15.07 33.50
C LEU A 91 8.41 16.58 33.26
N SER A 92 9.68 16.99 33.24
CA SER A 92 10.05 18.36 32.85
C SER A 92 9.62 18.68 31.41
N GLY A 93 9.25 19.94 31.15
CA GLY A 93 8.77 20.35 29.83
C GLY A 93 9.74 20.04 28.68
N THR A 94 11.05 20.16 28.91
CA THR A 94 12.07 19.83 27.90
C THR A 94 12.09 18.33 27.59
N LEU A 95 12.05 17.47 28.62
CA LEU A 95 12.00 16.02 28.42
C LEU A 95 10.71 15.59 27.72
N THR A 96 9.57 16.19 28.09
CA THR A 96 8.29 15.97 27.42
C THR A 96 8.40 16.22 25.92
N VAL A 97 8.92 17.37 25.49
CA VAL A 97 9.04 17.71 24.07
C VAL A 97 9.95 16.71 23.33
N ILE A 98 11.08 16.33 23.94
CA ILE A 98 12.02 15.37 23.33
C ILE A 98 11.36 13.99 23.16
N ILE A 99 10.70 13.48 24.20
CA ILE A 99 10.04 12.17 24.19
C ILE A 99 8.88 12.16 23.19
N SER A 100 8.06 13.21 23.17
CA SER A 100 6.98 13.37 22.19
C SER A 100 7.49 13.40 20.76
N CYS A 101 8.58 14.13 20.50
CA CYS A 101 9.19 14.20 19.17
C CYS A 101 9.74 12.84 18.75
N ALA A 102 10.46 12.16 19.64
CA ALA A 102 10.98 10.82 19.39
C ALA A 102 9.85 9.81 19.13
N ALA A 103 8.75 9.86 19.88
CA ALA A 103 7.60 9.00 19.68
C ALA A 103 6.88 9.27 18.35
N GLY A 104 6.71 10.54 17.98
CA GLY A 104 6.17 10.91 16.67
C GLY A 104 7.05 10.42 15.51
N LEU A 105 8.38 10.58 15.61
CA LEU A 105 9.31 10.06 14.60
C LEU A 105 9.29 8.53 14.52
N ALA A 106 9.23 7.85 15.66
CA ALA A 106 9.11 6.39 15.72
C ALA A 106 7.83 5.91 15.02
N MET A 107 6.72 6.63 15.18
CA MET A 107 5.48 6.36 14.45
C MET A 107 5.65 6.50 12.94
N MET A 108 6.33 7.55 12.46
CA MET A 108 6.61 7.72 11.02
C MET A 108 7.47 6.57 10.48
N LEU A 109 8.51 6.15 11.20
CA LEU A 109 9.36 5.01 10.83
C LEU A 109 8.58 3.69 10.81
N LEU A 110 7.66 3.50 11.75
CA LEU A 110 6.80 2.32 11.81
C LEU A 110 5.89 2.27 10.57
N MET A 111 5.22 3.37 10.24
CA MET A 111 4.39 3.44 9.04
C MET A 111 5.22 3.23 7.77
N ALA A 112 6.40 3.82 7.72
CA ALA A 112 7.32 3.64 6.60
C ALA A 112 7.67 2.16 6.38
N SER A 113 7.95 1.47 7.48
CA SER A 113 8.24 0.03 7.47
C SER A 113 7.04 -0.78 6.96
N ILE A 114 5.82 -0.48 7.42
CA ILE A 114 4.60 -1.18 6.96
C ILE A 114 4.45 -1.06 5.44
N PHE A 115 4.54 0.15 4.89
CA PHE A 115 4.43 0.37 3.45
C PHE A 115 5.56 -0.31 2.66
N TYR A 116 6.80 -0.23 3.15
CA TYR A 116 7.93 -0.94 2.54
C TYR A 116 7.70 -2.44 2.49
N TYR A 117 7.26 -3.05 3.60
CA TYR A 117 6.97 -4.48 3.63
C TYR A 117 5.76 -4.84 2.77
N THR A 118 4.75 -3.98 2.70
CA THR A 118 3.56 -4.19 1.86
C THR A 118 3.94 -4.16 0.38
N GLY A 119 4.75 -3.19 -0.06
CA GLY A 119 5.30 -3.14 -1.41
C GLY A 119 6.19 -4.35 -1.73
N LYS A 120 7.02 -4.78 -0.77
CA LYS A 120 7.85 -6.00 -0.89
C LYS A 120 6.99 -7.27 -1.02
N LEU A 121 5.87 -7.35 -0.31
CA LEU A 121 4.92 -8.45 -0.44
C LEU A 121 4.17 -8.40 -1.78
N ALA A 122 3.76 -7.21 -2.23
CA ALA A 122 3.11 -7.02 -3.51
C ALA A 122 4.03 -7.41 -4.68
N TYR A 123 5.32 -7.06 -4.62
CA TYR A 123 6.32 -7.48 -5.62
C TYR A 123 6.59 -8.99 -5.62
N ASN A 124 6.41 -9.67 -4.50
CA ASN A 124 6.44 -11.14 -4.45
C ASN A 124 5.12 -11.76 -4.95
N GLY A 125 4.04 -10.96 -5.07
CA GLY A 125 2.74 -11.35 -5.61
C GLY A 125 2.52 -11.00 -7.09
N THR A 126 3.38 -10.17 -7.70
CA THR A 126 3.33 -9.89 -9.14
C THR A 126 3.83 -11.12 -9.90
N LEU A 127 3.01 -11.56 -10.86
CA LEU A 127 3.36 -12.71 -11.67
C LEU A 127 4.60 -12.39 -12.50
N ARG A 128 5.69 -13.12 -12.25
CA ARG A 128 6.88 -13.05 -13.10
C ARG A 128 6.70 -14.01 -14.26
N MET A 129 6.38 -13.47 -15.43
CA MET A 129 6.23 -14.25 -16.66
C MET A 129 7.49 -15.04 -17.03
N GLU A 130 8.67 -14.58 -16.61
CA GLU A 130 9.94 -15.32 -16.78
C GLU A 130 9.90 -16.71 -16.14
N ASN A 131 9.17 -16.87 -15.03
CA ASN A 131 9.01 -18.17 -14.37
C ASN A 131 8.09 -19.12 -15.16
N ALA A 132 7.36 -18.61 -16.16
CA ALA A 132 6.57 -19.43 -17.07
C ALA A 132 7.43 -20.08 -18.17
N LEU A 133 8.67 -19.61 -18.40
CA LEU A 133 9.55 -20.17 -19.43
C LEU A 133 9.82 -21.65 -19.18
N ARG A 134 9.67 -22.47 -20.23
CA ARG A 134 9.86 -23.93 -20.22
C ARG A 134 8.88 -24.71 -19.35
N ALA A 135 7.86 -24.06 -18.81
CA ALA A 135 6.83 -24.74 -18.06
C ALA A 135 5.81 -25.41 -19.00
N THR A 136 5.25 -26.53 -18.55
CA THR A 136 4.18 -27.25 -19.25
C THR A 136 2.83 -26.65 -18.90
N ALA A 137 2.00 -26.40 -19.91
CA ALA A 137 0.67 -25.84 -19.77
C ALA A 137 -0.35 -26.65 -20.56
N THR A 138 -1.64 -26.45 -20.25
CA THR A 138 -2.75 -27.07 -20.97
C THR A 138 -3.53 -26.01 -21.72
N VAL A 139 -3.83 -26.23 -22.99
CA VAL A 139 -4.63 -25.28 -23.78
C VAL A 139 -6.08 -25.26 -23.27
N TYR A 140 -6.57 -24.09 -22.88
CA TYR A 140 -7.95 -23.87 -22.49
C TYR A 140 -8.79 -23.38 -23.68
N LEU A 141 -8.25 -22.41 -24.43
CA LEU A 141 -8.83 -21.93 -25.67
C LEU A 141 -7.86 -22.20 -26.82
N SER A 142 -8.35 -22.87 -27.87
CA SER A 142 -7.56 -23.26 -29.05
C SER A 142 -6.66 -22.11 -29.52
N VAL A 143 -5.38 -22.42 -29.74
CA VAL A 143 -4.39 -21.45 -30.20
C VAL A 143 -4.29 -21.53 -31.73
N PRO A 144 -4.65 -20.46 -32.48
CA PRO A 144 -4.55 -20.43 -33.94
C PRO A 144 -3.09 -20.54 -34.43
N PRO A 145 -2.85 -21.12 -35.62
CA PRO A 145 -1.49 -21.33 -36.14
C PRO A 145 -0.80 -20.03 -36.54
N SER A 146 0.52 -20.06 -36.64
CA SER A 146 1.35 -18.99 -37.23
C SER A 146 1.08 -17.58 -36.67
N ARG A 147 0.85 -17.46 -35.35
CA ARG A 147 0.47 -16.22 -34.66
C ARG A 147 -0.73 -15.48 -35.27
N SER A 148 -1.63 -16.18 -35.96
CA SER A 148 -2.80 -15.58 -36.61
C SER A 148 -3.86 -15.10 -35.62
N GLY A 149 -3.77 -15.49 -34.34
CA GLY A 149 -4.65 -15.02 -33.27
C GLY A 149 -4.13 -15.44 -31.88
N MET A 150 -4.89 -15.07 -30.86
CA MET A 150 -4.60 -15.44 -29.46
C MET A 150 -5.50 -16.57 -29.01
N GLY A 151 -4.90 -17.59 -28.41
CA GLY A 151 -5.60 -18.57 -27.59
C GLY A 151 -5.31 -18.34 -26.11
N LYS A 152 -5.71 -19.30 -25.28
CA LYS A 152 -5.49 -19.24 -23.84
C LYS A 152 -4.98 -20.55 -23.31
N ILE A 153 -3.99 -20.49 -22.43
CA ILE A 153 -3.42 -21.65 -21.76
C ILE A 153 -3.61 -21.53 -20.26
N ASN A 154 -3.74 -22.67 -19.59
CA ASN A 154 -3.72 -22.77 -18.15
C ASN A 154 -2.37 -23.35 -17.72
N LEU A 155 -1.64 -22.60 -16.90
CA LEU A 155 -0.29 -22.91 -16.46
C LEU A 155 -0.17 -22.68 -14.96
N GLN A 156 0.56 -23.55 -14.26
CA GLN A 156 0.95 -23.29 -12.88
C GLN A 156 2.19 -22.39 -12.85
N VAL A 157 2.03 -21.14 -12.41
CA VAL A 157 3.14 -20.18 -12.21
C VAL A 157 3.13 -19.74 -10.76
N GLN A 158 4.28 -19.85 -10.08
CA GLN A 158 4.43 -19.43 -8.68
C GLN A 158 3.39 -20.08 -7.73
N GLY A 159 3.10 -21.37 -7.94
CA GLY A 159 2.25 -22.17 -7.05
C GLY A 159 0.74 -22.06 -7.30
N ALA A 160 0.29 -21.21 -8.24
CA ALA A 160 -1.12 -21.08 -8.61
C ALA A 160 -1.33 -21.33 -10.11
N PHE A 161 -2.45 -21.98 -10.45
CA PHE A 161 -2.91 -22.11 -11.84
C PHE A 161 -3.46 -20.77 -12.33
N ARG A 162 -3.00 -20.32 -13.49
CA ARG A 162 -3.41 -19.07 -14.11
C ARG A 162 -3.69 -19.27 -15.58
N GLU A 163 -4.74 -18.60 -16.03
CA GLU A 163 -5.07 -18.47 -17.45
C GLU A 163 -4.25 -17.31 -18.04
N LEU A 164 -3.46 -17.60 -19.07
CA LEU A 164 -2.59 -16.65 -19.74
C LEU A 164 -2.83 -16.69 -21.24
N ASP A 165 -2.70 -15.55 -21.90
CA ASP A 165 -2.83 -15.46 -23.34
C ASP A 165 -1.61 -16.09 -24.03
N ALA A 166 -1.87 -16.87 -25.07
CA ALA A 166 -0.84 -17.62 -25.76
C ALA A 166 -0.97 -17.54 -27.28
N MET A 167 0.18 -17.59 -27.94
CA MET A 167 0.31 -17.71 -29.39
C MET A 167 1.24 -18.88 -29.72
N THR A 168 1.09 -19.47 -30.90
CA THR A 168 2.03 -20.49 -31.41
C THR A 168 2.69 -20.04 -32.70
N ASP A 169 3.95 -20.45 -32.87
CA ASP A 169 4.69 -20.37 -34.13
C ASP A 169 4.49 -21.64 -34.99
N ASP A 170 3.78 -22.64 -34.46
CA ASP A 170 3.47 -23.87 -35.17
C ASP A 170 2.51 -23.59 -36.33
N VAL A 171 2.68 -24.35 -37.42
CA VAL A 171 1.86 -24.22 -38.65
C VAL A 171 0.47 -24.81 -38.47
N GLU A 172 0.31 -25.72 -37.50
CA GLU A 172 -0.96 -26.34 -37.16
C GLU A 172 -1.59 -25.68 -35.92
N PRO A 173 -2.94 -25.54 -35.87
CA PRO A 173 -3.62 -25.08 -34.67
C PRO A 173 -3.43 -26.05 -33.52
N ILE A 174 -3.28 -25.52 -32.31
CA ILE A 174 -3.24 -26.35 -31.10
C ILE A 174 -4.64 -26.41 -30.50
N PRO A 175 -5.28 -27.60 -30.44
CA PRO A 175 -6.64 -27.75 -29.93
C PRO A 175 -6.70 -27.61 -28.40
N THR A 176 -7.89 -27.25 -27.89
CA THR A 176 -8.18 -27.27 -26.45
C THR A 176 -7.89 -28.64 -25.84
N GLY A 177 -7.29 -28.65 -24.64
CA GLY A 177 -6.88 -29.85 -23.91
C GLY A 177 -5.50 -30.38 -24.26
N ALA A 178 -4.83 -29.86 -25.30
CA ALA A 178 -3.47 -30.26 -25.63
C ALA A 178 -2.44 -29.76 -24.60
N LEU A 179 -1.38 -30.53 -24.40
CA LEU A 179 -0.21 -30.13 -23.61
C LEU A 179 0.76 -29.34 -24.48
N VAL A 180 1.22 -28.21 -23.95
CA VAL A 180 2.15 -27.31 -24.63
C VAL A 180 3.27 -26.90 -23.69
N THR A 181 4.40 -26.52 -24.27
CA THR A 181 5.54 -25.97 -23.53
C THR A 181 5.75 -24.51 -23.90
N VAL A 182 5.94 -23.65 -22.90
CA VAL A 182 6.25 -22.23 -23.11
C VAL A 182 7.69 -22.07 -23.58
N THR A 183 7.88 -21.51 -24.77
CA THR A 183 9.21 -21.28 -25.35
C THR A 183 9.70 -19.87 -25.12
N LYS A 184 8.80 -18.88 -25.12
CA LYS A 184 9.15 -17.47 -25.02
C LYS A 184 8.05 -16.65 -24.36
N VAL A 185 8.42 -15.53 -23.75
CA VAL A 185 7.52 -14.51 -23.21
C VAL A 185 7.61 -13.27 -24.11
N VAL A 186 6.47 -12.68 -24.48
CA VAL A 186 6.36 -11.46 -25.29
C VAL A 186 5.59 -10.40 -24.49
N ASN A 187 6.18 -9.21 -24.38
CA ASN A 187 5.60 -8.02 -23.72
C ASN A 187 5.08 -8.27 -22.29
N ASN A 188 5.66 -9.22 -21.54
CA ASN A 188 5.23 -9.63 -20.19
C ASN A 188 3.73 -9.98 -20.06
N GLN A 189 3.05 -10.28 -21.17
CA GLN A 189 1.60 -10.53 -21.21
C GLN A 189 1.25 -11.77 -22.03
N ILE A 190 2.00 -12.03 -23.11
CA ILE A 190 1.69 -13.10 -24.07
C ILE A 190 2.79 -14.16 -24.01
N LEU A 191 2.40 -15.43 -23.98
CA LEU A 191 3.32 -16.57 -24.01
C LEU A 191 3.36 -17.19 -25.40
N ILE A 192 4.55 -17.43 -25.93
CA ILE A 192 4.73 -18.28 -27.11
C ILE A 192 4.84 -19.71 -26.62
N VAL A 193 3.97 -20.57 -27.16
CA VAL A 193 3.92 -21.99 -26.82
C VAL A 193 4.10 -22.83 -28.07
N THR A 194 4.66 -24.02 -27.90
CA THR A 194 4.72 -25.05 -28.95
C THR A 194 4.13 -26.35 -28.40
N LYS A 195 3.57 -27.16 -29.28
CA LYS A 195 3.01 -28.46 -28.92
C LYS A 195 4.09 -29.34 -28.26
N GLN A 196 3.77 -29.91 -27.11
CA GLN A 196 4.65 -30.88 -26.47
C GLN A 196 4.52 -32.22 -27.20
N ASN A 197 5.61 -32.68 -27.82
CA ASN A 197 5.73 -34.02 -28.40
C ASN A 197 5.89 -35.08 -27.31
#